data_AF-A0A1I4SXW7-F1
#
_entry.id   AF-A0A1I4SXW7-F1
#
_cell.length_a   1.000
_cell.length_b   1.000
_cell.length_c   1.000
_cell.angle_alpha   90.00
_cell.angle_beta   90.00
_cell.angle_gamma   90.00
#
_symmetry.space_group_name_H-M   'P 1'
#
loop_
_entity.id
_entity.type
_entity.pdbx_description
1 polymer ?
#
loop_
_entity_poly.entity_id
_entity_poly.type
_entity_poly.pdbx_seq_one_letter_code
_entity_poly.pdbx_strand_id
1 'polypeptide(L)'
;MTGGLRDRDLAFQAAEAALREAEEGIAPQVTEPSWIQHLGNLPNDLTAQSHTWWTNDSNTQEVDFEIVATNPRYVSEGEAFLRDTLRIGSGPVTGRHIYRTTSRGTGGTDNAVIILRSRYAKRYN
;
A
#
# COMPACT_ATOMS: atom_id res chain seq x y z
N MET A 1 27.34 12.58 -12.12
CA MET A 1 25.95 12.05 -12.30
C MET A 1 25.36 11.61 -10.94
N THR A 2 25.43 12.46 -9.90
CA THR A 2 25.17 12.02 -8.51
C THR A 2 23.80 12.47 -7.98
N GLY A 3 23.21 13.52 -8.57
CA GLY A 3 21.90 14.04 -8.15
C GLY A 3 20.76 13.05 -8.37
N GLY A 4 20.74 12.37 -9.53
CA GLY A 4 19.68 11.40 -9.83
C GLY A 4 19.73 10.11 -9.00
N LEU A 5 20.88 9.75 -8.44
CA LEU A 5 20.98 8.60 -7.53
C LEU A 5 20.37 8.93 -6.16
N ARG A 6 20.75 10.07 -5.58
CA ARG A 6 20.17 10.55 -4.32
C ARG A 6 18.64 10.72 -4.42
N ASP A 7 18.17 11.27 -5.52
CA ASP A 7 16.74 11.50 -5.75
C ASP A 7 15.95 10.18 -5.76
N ARG A 8 16.55 9.14 -6.37
CA ARG A 8 15.96 7.81 -6.45
C ARG A 8 16.02 7.05 -5.14
N ASP A 9 17.10 7.19 -4.38
CA ASP A 9 17.21 6.59 -3.04
C ASP A 9 16.19 7.20 -2.08
N LEU A 10 15.99 8.52 -2.15
CA LEU A 10 14.95 9.22 -1.38
C LEU A 10 13.55 8.73 -1.76
N ALA A 11 13.26 8.62 -3.06
CA ALA A 11 11.98 8.13 -3.55
C ALA A 11 11.70 6.70 -3.06
N PHE A 12 12.75 5.86 -2.99
CA PHE A 12 12.64 4.50 -2.50
C PHE A 12 12.35 4.46 -1.00
N GLN A 13 13.10 5.22 -0.20
CA GLN A 13 12.87 5.32 1.24
C GLN A 13 11.47 5.86 1.57
N ALA A 14 11.00 6.87 0.84
CA ALA A 14 9.66 7.41 0.98
C ALA A 14 8.58 6.37 0.63
N ALA A 15 8.76 5.62 -0.46
CA ALA A 15 7.84 4.55 -0.85
C ALA A 15 7.80 3.41 0.19
N GLU A 16 8.94 3.04 0.77
CA GLU A 16 9.02 2.04 1.84
C GLU A 16 8.35 2.50 3.13
N ALA A 17 8.49 3.78 3.49
CA ALA A 17 7.81 4.34 4.66
C ALA A 17 6.29 4.23 4.53
N ALA A 18 5.73 4.51 3.35
CA ALA A 18 4.29 4.45 3.11
C ALA A 18 3.78 3.01 3.08
N LEU A 19 4.61 2.11 2.57
CA LEU A 19 4.32 0.68 2.61
C LEU A 19 4.28 0.17 4.05
N ARG A 20 5.25 0.58 4.88
CA ARG A 20 5.29 0.21 6.29
C ARG A 20 4.11 0.76 7.06
N GLU A 21 3.73 2.03 6.86
CA GLU A 21 2.57 2.63 7.52
C GLU A 21 1.28 1.86 7.19
N ALA A 22 1.09 1.47 5.93
CA ALA A 22 -0.05 0.65 5.54
C ALA A 22 -0.09 -0.69 6.28
N GLU A 23 1.05 -1.40 6.35
CA GLU A 23 1.16 -2.69 7.03
C GLU A 23 0.98 -2.56 8.55
N GLU A 24 1.56 -1.51 9.15
CA GLU A 24 1.37 -1.16 10.57
C GLU A 24 -0.07 -0.74 10.87
N GLY A 25 -0.78 -0.11 9.92
CA GLY A 25 -2.20 0.22 10.05
C GLY A 25 -3.09 -1.03 10.03
N ILE A 26 -2.69 -2.08 9.29
CA ILE A 26 -3.40 -3.36 9.24
C ILE A 26 -3.07 -4.21 10.48
N ALA A 27 -1.83 -4.20 10.96
CA ALA A 27 -1.32 -5.08 12.02
C ALA A 27 -2.12 -5.10 13.34
N PRO A 28 -2.61 -3.98 13.93
CA PRO A 28 -3.34 -3.98 15.19
C PRO A 28 -4.83 -4.30 15.04
N GLN A 29 -5.37 -4.31 13.82
CA GLN A 29 -6.81 -4.41 13.60
C GLN A 29 -7.38 -5.80 13.94
N VAL A 30 -8.50 -5.87 14.63
CA VAL A 30 -9.17 -7.15 14.94
C VAL A 30 -10.08 -7.60 13.78
N THR A 31 -10.47 -6.67 12.92
CA THR A 31 -11.27 -6.91 11.71
C THR A 31 -10.63 -6.22 10.52
N GLU A 32 -11.07 -6.55 9.31
CA GLU A 32 -10.62 -5.85 8.11
C GLU A 32 -10.91 -4.34 8.20
N PRO A 33 -9.89 -3.47 8.06
CA PRO A 33 -10.11 -2.04 8.09
C PRO A 33 -10.93 -1.55 6.89
N SER A 34 -11.79 -0.56 7.09
CA SER A 34 -12.72 -0.03 6.07
C SER A 34 -12.04 0.74 4.93
N TRP A 35 -10.79 1.15 5.11
CA TRP A 35 -10.01 1.85 4.09
C TRP A 35 -9.34 0.90 3.10
N ILE A 36 -9.39 -0.42 3.34
CA ILE A 36 -8.95 -1.42 2.38
C ILE A 36 -9.96 -1.48 1.23
N GLN A 37 -9.43 -1.45 0.02
CA GLN A 37 -10.22 -1.53 -1.19
C GLN A 37 -10.35 -2.99 -1.64
N HIS A 38 -11.41 -3.32 -2.38
CA HIS A 38 -11.63 -4.68 -2.88
C HIS A 38 -11.48 -4.75 -4.40
N LEU A 39 -11.28 -5.97 -4.93
CA LEU A 39 -11.19 -6.21 -6.37
C LEU A 39 -12.36 -5.54 -7.12
N GLY A 40 -12.03 -4.76 -8.14
CA GLY A 40 -12.99 -4.03 -8.98
C GLY A 40 -13.16 -2.55 -8.64
N ASN A 41 -12.70 -2.10 -7.46
CA ASN A 41 -12.75 -0.68 -7.08
C ASN A 41 -11.55 0.13 -7.60
N LEU A 42 -10.47 -0.55 -7.96
CA LEU A 42 -9.25 0.08 -8.45
C LEU A 42 -8.96 -0.22 -9.91
N PRO A 43 -8.22 0.69 -10.58
CA PRO A 43 -7.60 0.39 -11.85
C PRO A 43 -6.70 -0.84 -11.76
N ASN A 44 -6.73 -1.68 -12.80
CA ASN A 44 -5.92 -2.90 -12.87
C ASN A 44 -4.41 -2.64 -12.78
N ASP A 45 -3.97 -1.45 -13.21
CA ASP A 45 -2.58 -1.02 -13.14
C ASP A 45 -2.46 0.33 -12.42
N LEU A 46 -2.04 0.28 -11.15
CA LEU A 46 -1.73 1.46 -10.35
C LEU A 46 -0.44 2.16 -10.79
N THR A 47 0.46 1.48 -11.49
CA THR A 47 1.77 2.06 -11.89
C THR A 47 1.63 3.05 -13.04
N ALA A 48 0.61 2.87 -13.88
CA ALA A 48 0.27 3.76 -14.99
C ALA A 48 -0.60 4.96 -14.58
N GLN A 49 -1.00 5.08 -13.30
CA GLN A 49 -1.92 6.12 -12.85
C GLN A 49 -1.26 7.49 -12.75
N SER A 50 -2.04 8.52 -13.06
CA SER A 50 -1.60 9.92 -12.98
C SER A 50 -1.42 10.38 -11.53
N HIS A 51 -0.64 11.45 -11.35
CA HIS A 51 -0.48 12.07 -10.03
C HIS A 51 -1.83 12.46 -9.40
N THR A 52 -2.76 13.01 -10.19
CA THR A 52 -4.09 13.42 -9.73
C THR A 52 -4.90 12.25 -9.18
N TRP A 53 -4.80 11.08 -9.82
CA TRP A 53 -5.45 9.87 -9.33
C TRP A 53 -4.90 9.47 -7.95
N TRP A 54 -3.58 9.42 -7.80
CA TRP A 54 -2.95 9.16 -6.50
C TRP A 54 -3.38 10.19 -5.45
N THR A 55 -3.56 11.46 -5.80
CA THR A 55 -3.97 12.47 -4.82
C THR A 55 -5.40 12.26 -4.30
N ASN A 56 -6.31 11.76 -5.14
CA ASN A 56 -7.73 11.62 -4.81
C ASN A 56 -8.11 10.23 -4.27
N ASP A 57 -7.46 9.17 -4.77
CA ASP A 57 -7.90 7.78 -4.59
C ASP A 57 -6.96 6.98 -3.67
N SER A 58 -6.03 7.63 -2.97
CA SER A 58 -5.07 6.95 -2.08
C SER A 58 -4.89 7.63 -0.72
N ASN A 59 -4.39 6.86 0.24
CA ASN A 59 -4.04 7.36 1.56
C ASN A 59 -2.66 8.04 1.49
N THR A 60 -2.52 9.16 2.19
CA THR A 60 -1.23 9.83 2.34
C THR A 60 -0.57 9.35 3.61
N GLN A 61 0.76 9.18 3.58
CA GLN A 61 1.55 9.00 4.79
C GLN A 61 1.25 10.13 5.78
N GLU A 62 1.05 9.77 7.04
CA GLU A 62 0.80 10.75 8.11
C GLU A 62 2.05 11.58 8.44
N VAL A 63 3.23 10.97 8.37
CA VAL A 63 4.51 11.65 8.62
C VAL A 63 4.91 12.50 7.41
N ASP A 64 5.15 13.78 7.66
CA ASP A 64 5.64 14.72 6.66
C ASP A 64 7.16 14.56 6.46
N PHE A 65 7.60 14.43 5.21
CA PHE A 65 9.02 14.27 4.88
C PHE A 65 9.55 15.57 4.28
N GLU A 66 10.23 16.40 5.08
CA GLU A 66 10.74 17.72 4.68
C GLU A 66 11.68 17.70 3.44
N ILE A 67 12.30 16.56 3.16
CA ILE A 67 13.27 16.40 2.07
C ILE A 67 12.61 15.88 0.77
N VAL A 68 11.38 15.37 0.86
CA VAL A 68 10.62 14.80 -0.27
C VAL A 68 9.74 15.88 -0.90
N ALA A 69 9.62 15.89 -2.22
CA ALA A 69 8.82 16.89 -2.94
C ALA A 69 7.32 16.77 -2.66
N THR A 70 6.80 15.54 -2.66
CA THR A 70 5.40 15.24 -2.30
C THR A 70 5.34 14.03 -1.37
N ASN A 71 4.58 14.15 -0.27
CA ASN A 71 4.43 13.06 0.68
C ASN A 71 4.03 11.74 0.00
N PRO A 72 4.65 10.63 0.43
CA PRO A 72 4.40 9.34 -0.16
C PRO A 72 2.97 8.90 0.16
N ARG A 73 2.43 8.08 -0.74
CA ARG A 73 1.04 7.65 -0.70
C ARG A 73 0.95 6.15 -0.86
N TYR A 74 -0.12 5.55 -0.37
CA TYR A 74 -0.34 4.12 -0.47
C TYR A 74 -1.80 3.77 -0.70
N VAL A 75 -2.01 2.63 -1.36
CA VAL A 75 -3.30 1.97 -1.47
C VAL A 75 -3.15 0.52 -1.08
N SER A 76 -4.07 0.01 -0.25
CA SER A 76 -4.13 -1.40 0.10
C SER A 76 -5.40 -2.03 -0.43
N GLU A 77 -5.24 -3.20 -1.03
CA GLU A 77 -6.32 -3.96 -1.66
C GLU A 77 -6.43 -5.35 -1.03
N GLY A 78 -7.64 -5.80 -0.71
CA GLY A 78 -7.89 -7.19 -0.33
C GLY A 78 -7.85 -8.10 -1.56
N GLU A 79 -6.78 -8.87 -1.73
CA GLU A 79 -6.54 -9.72 -2.91
C GLU A 79 -7.26 -11.07 -2.81
N ALA A 80 -7.17 -11.73 -1.65
CA ALA A 80 -7.76 -13.04 -1.46
C ALA A 80 -7.98 -13.36 0.02
N PHE A 81 -8.88 -14.31 0.28
CA PHE A 81 -9.04 -14.92 1.60
C PHE A 81 -8.75 -16.41 1.52
N LEU A 82 -7.67 -16.84 2.19
CA LEU A 82 -7.25 -18.23 2.29
C LEU A 82 -7.85 -18.87 3.53
N ARG A 83 -8.74 -19.85 3.33
CA ARG A 83 -9.34 -20.62 4.43
C ARG A 83 -8.31 -21.60 5.02
N ASP A 84 -8.34 -21.78 6.33
CA ASP A 84 -7.49 -22.76 7.01
C ASP A 84 -7.92 -24.21 6.71
N THR A 85 -9.19 -24.41 6.36
CA THR A 85 -9.76 -25.71 6.05
C THR A 85 -10.50 -25.68 4.72
N LEU A 86 -10.52 -26.82 4.01
CA LEU A 86 -11.35 -27.01 2.82
C LEU A 86 -12.81 -27.37 3.20
N ARG A 87 -13.20 -27.25 4.48
CA ARG A 87 -14.53 -27.59 4.93
C ARG A 87 -15.53 -26.57 4.37
N ILE A 88 -16.43 -27.06 3.52
CA ILE A 88 -17.59 -26.32 3.02
C ILE A 88 -18.78 -26.73 3.91
N GLY A 89 -19.26 -25.83 4.77
CA GLY A 89 -20.35 -26.12 5.72
C GLY A 89 -20.59 -25.01 6.74
N SER A 90 -21.50 -25.24 7.71
CA SER A 90 -21.80 -24.27 8.77
C SER A 90 -20.74 -24.30 9.88
N GLY A 91 -20.16 -23.13 10.14
CA GLY A 91 -19.13 -22.88 11.14
C GLY A 91 -18.40 -21.58 10.81
N PRO A 92 -17.82 -20.89 11.80
CA PRO A 92 -17.03 -19.69 11.55
C PRO A 92 -15.87 -20.04 10.62
N VAL A 93 -15.77 -19.31 9.51
CA VAL A 93 -14.71 -19.51 8.53
C VAL A 93 -13.45 -18.81 9.04
N THR A 94 -12.46 -19.58 9.46
CA THR A 94 -11.14 -19.04 9.83
C THR A 94 -10.20 -19.09 8.64
N GLY A 95 -9.34 -18.09 8.54
CA GLY A 95 -8.41 -17.99 7.42
C GLY A 95 -7.52 -16.76 7.50
N ARG A 96 -6.69 -16.61 6.47
CA ARG A 96 -5.78 -15.50 6.29
C ARG A 96 -6.25 -14.61 5.15
N HIS A 97 -6.38 -13.33 5.43
CA HIS A 97 -6.61 -12.31 4.41
C HIS A 97 -5.25 -11.94 3.79
N ILE A 98 -5.19 -11.93 2.47
CA ILE A 98 -4.06 -11.46 1.69
C ILE A 98 -4.38 -10.05 1.22
N TYR A 99 -3.53 -9.12 1.60
CA TYR A 99 -3.56 -7.73 1.19
C TYR A 99 -2.43 -7.46 0.21
N ARG A 100 -2.73 -6.71 -0.83
CA ARG A 100 -1.76 -6.16 -1.76
C ARG A 100 -1.69 -4.66 -1.55
N THR A 101 -0.55 -4.22 -1.04
CA THR A 101 -0.29 -2.80 -0.81
C THR A 101 0.60 -2.28 -1.91
N THR A 102 0.16 -1.23 -2.59
CA THR A 102 0.98 -0.50 -3.55
C THR A 102 1.25 0.90 -3.00
N SER A 103 2.51 1.26 -2.85
CA SER A 103 2.95 2.58 -2.38
C SER A 103 3.64 3.35 -3.49
N ARG A 104 3.49 4.68 -3.47
CA ARG A 104 4.13 5.62 -4.39
C ARG A 104 4.93 6.63 -3.56
N GLY A 105 6.24 6.64 -3.74
CA GLY A 105 7.15 7.63 -3.19
C GLY A 105 7.64 8.59 -4.27
N THR A 106 7.85 9.85 -3.90
CA THR A 106 8.56 10.83 -4.73
C THR A 106 9.92 11.13 -4.12
N GLY A 107 10.88 11.55 -4.94
CA GLY A 107 12.20 11.98 -4.50
C GLY A 107 12.19 13.44 -4.05
N GLY A 108 13.36 14.05 -4.00
CA GLY A 108 13.51 15.50 -3.88
C GLY A 108 12.99 16.28 -5.10
N THR A 109 12.63 15.57 -6.18
CA THR A 109 11.81 16.11 -7.28
C THR A 109 10.58 15.24 -7.53
N ASP A 110 9.48 15.84 -7.97
CA ASP A 110 8.24 15.12 -8.32
C ASP A 110 8.40 14.18 -9.54
N ASN A 111 9.49 14.34 -10.30
CA ASN A 111 9.80 13.48 -11.45
C ASN A 111 10.45 12.15 -11.03
N ALA A 112 11.13 12.11 -9.89
CA ALA A 112 11.70 10.88 -9.36
C ALA A 112 10.62 10.12 -8.59
N VAL A 113 9.87 9.29 -9.31
CA VAL A 113 8.79 8.48 -8.71
C VAL A 113 9.22 7.03 -8.62
N ILE A 114 9.03 6.42 -7.46
CA ILE A 114 9.14 4.98 -7.25
C ILE A 114 7.80 4.45 -6.77
N ILE A 115 7.39 3.33 -7.35
CA ILE A 115 6.21 2.59 -6.93
C ILE A 115 6.66 1.21 -6.44
N LEU A 116 6.31 0.89 -5.20
CA LEU A 116 6.58 -0.40 -4.58
C LEU A 116 5.28 -1.15 -4.39
N ARG A 117 5.38 -2.48 -4.39
CA ARG A 117 4.25 -3.36 -4.13
C ARG A 117 4.68 -4.49 -3.21
N SER A 118 3.94 -4.65 -2.11
CA SER A 118 4.09 -5.75 -1.16
C SER A 118 2.78 -6.54 -1.06
N ARG A 119 2.90 -7.79 -0.63
CA ARG A 119 1.79 -8.63 -0.23
C ARG A 119 1.92 -8.95 1.25
N TYR A 120 0.96 -8.48 2.03
CA TYR A 120 0.89 -8.70 3.47
C TYR A 120 -0.25 -9.67 3.78
N ALA A 121 0.01 -10.69 4.57
CA ALA A 121 -0.98 -11.71 4.88
C ALA A 121 -1.28 -11.72 6.38
N LYS A 122 -2.53 -11.46 6.75
CA LYS A 122 -2.96 -11.35 8.15
C LYS A 122 -4.08 -12.31 8.48
N ARG A 123 -4.00 -12.88 9.68
CA ARG A 123 -5.10 -13.60 10.33
C ARG A 123 -5.71 -12.69 11.39
N TYR A 124 -7.03 -12.54 11.35
CA TYR A 124 -7.78 -11.90 12.41
C TYR A 124 -8.13 -12.96 13.46
N ASN A 125 -7.93 -12.63 14.74
CA ASN A 125 -8.23 -13.49 15.89
C ASN A 125 -9.15 -12.72 16.85
#